data_AF-A0A081N5J4-F1
#
_entry.id   AF-A0A081N5J4-F1
#
_cell.length_a   1.000
_cell.length_b   1.000
_cell.length_c   1.000
_cell.angle_alpha   90.00
_cell.angle_beta   90.00
_cell.angle_gamma   90.00
#
_symmetry.space_group_name_H-M   'P 1'
#
loop_
_entity.id
_entity.type
_entity.pdbx_description
1 polymer ?
#
loop_
_entity_poly.entity_id
_entity_poly.type
_entity_poly.pdbx_seq_one_letter_code
_entity_poly.pdbx_strand_id
1 'polypeptide(L)'
;MSRVYRSVMRFLPVMLPVLLTGCSWLNWFDAGSSASHSQDTGAEFTQGWEYSRQWQVSGLPESISPLLESPVMVTGQCQMSPGMLKTLADPGQKGLLLPLLKVDKQYTLAPDVEASVPLYKTLDKHLALESAGSSLEFFQTLLGSVEHACPKNPTREIDGCVLKGWLNVGGLFSSDNLYDWGRLNQWAKSHGSVGYLLMPNAQLFNSPAMLHTRYSRHGRMLTKAGDKDRMRAVSPYIGVLQLDWVSNDFVKNKAFKRRGFCRLIWNGNQKTFSIPEKQEIQEALMPEFRQFIRQALKHLPIDR
;
A
#
# COMPACT_ATOMS: atom_id res chain seq x y z
N MET A 1 14.24 -67.41 48.53
CA MET A 1 14.31 -67.11 49.98
C MET A 1 14.27 -65.58 50.11
N SER A 2 13.12 -64.98 50.48
CA SER A 2 12.70 -64.64 51.86
C SER A 2 13.65 -63.59 52.47
N ARG A 3 13.31 -62.36 52.88
CA ARG A 3 12.10 -61.64 53.34
C ARG A 3 12.35 -60.13 53.10
N VAL A 4 11.42 -59.26 52.69
CA VAL A 4 10.17 -58.82 53.35
C VAL A 4 10.42 -57.85 54.53
N TYR A 5 10.19 -56.56 54.24
CA TYR A 5 9.29 -55.62 54.94
C TYR A 5 9.77 -54.49 55.86
N ARG A 6 8.92 -53.44 55.79
CA ARG A 6 8.64 -52.29 56.70
C ARG A 6 9.51 -51.07 56.47
N SER A 7 8.99 -49.84 56.45
CA SER A 7 7.66 -49.21 56.65
C SER A 7 7.98 -47.70 56.60
N VAL A 8 7.15 -46.69 56.32
CA VAL A 8 5.73 -46.50 56.08
C VAL A 8 5.60 -45.05 55.58
N MET A 9 4.65 -44.83 54.67
CA MET A 9 3.87 -43.62 54.38
C MET A 9 4.37 -42.24 54.86
N ARG A 10 4.30 -41.26 53.95
CA ARG A 10 3.43 -40.07 54.11
C ARG A 10 3.04 -39.50 52.72
N PHE A 11 1.77 -39.74 52.37
CA PHE A 11 0.80 -38.91 51.63
C PHE A 11 1.16 -38.20 50.29
N LEU A 12 0.50 -38.69 49.21
CA LEU A 12 -0.09 -37.90 48.10
C LEU A 12 -1.23 -36.97 48.63
N PRO A 13 -1.92 -36.14 47.82
CA PRO A 13 -1.50 -35.14 46.80
C PRO A 13 -2.33 -33.83 46.90
N VAL A 14 -1.78 -32.61 46.83
CA VAL A 14 -2.63 -31.40 46.83
C VAL A 14 -2.05 -30.26 45.98
N MET A 15 -2.70 -30.04 44.82
CA MET A 15 -3.07 -28.74 44.22
C MET A 15 -1.98 -27.77 43.72
N LEU A 16 -1.95 -27.58 42.39
CA LEU A 16 -1.92 -26.24 41.78
C LEU A 16 -3.08 -25.40 42.36
N PRO A 17 -2.96 -24.08 42.62
CA PRO A 17 -2.60 -23.12 41.57
C PRO A 17 -1.80 -21.89 42.04
N VAL A 18 -0.76 -21.50 41.29
CA VAL A 18 -0.24 -20.13 41.36
C VAL A 18 -1.08 -19.25 40.43
N LEU A 19 -2.17 -18.75 40.98
CA LEU A 19 -2.89 -17.57 40.51
C LEU A 19 -2.61 -16.44 41.51
N LEU A 20 -2.62 -15.21 40.99
CA LEU A 20 -2.67 -13.90 41.68
C LEU A 20 -1.40 -13.04 41.63
N THR A 21 -1.10 -12.54 40.44
CA THR A 21 -1.05 -11.08 40.20
C THR A 21 -1.91 -10.85 38.95
N GLY A 22 -3.14 -10.38 39.04
CA GLY A 22 -3.48 -9.04 39.51
C GLY A 22 -3.82 -8.21 38.27
N CYS A 23 -5.11 -8.06 38.03
CA CYS A 23 -5.73 -7.52 36.82
C CYS A 23 -5.25 -6.11 36.44
N SER A 24 -4.88 -5.91 35.17
CA SER A 24 -5.07 -4.65 34.46
C SER A 24 -5.44 -4.92 32.99
N TRP A 25 -6.63 -5.51 32.81
CA TRP A 25 -7.41 -5.31 31.60
C TRP A 25 -8.15 -3.98 31.73
N LEU A 26 -7.46 -2.85 31.51
CA LEU A 26 -8.06 -1.52 31.35
C LEU A 26 -6.92 -0.54 31.00
N ASN A 27 -6.66 -0.40 29.71
CA ASN A 27 -6.07 0.79 29.06
C ASN A 27 -6.33 0.72 27.55
N TRP A 28 -7.55 0.30 27.17
CA TRP A 28 -7.98 0.17 25.78
C TRP A 28 -8.82 1.35 25.29
N PHE A 29 -9.02 2.38 26.12
CA PHE A 29 -9.68 3.64 25.73
C PHE A 29 -9.13 4.82 26.55
N ASP A 30 -8.19 5.55 25.94
CA ASP A 30 -8.06 7.00 25.99
C ASP A 30 -7.37 7.34 24.65
N ALA A 31 -8.05 7.71 23.56
CA ALA A 31 -8.89 8.89 23.37
C ALA A 31 -8.15 10.17 23.76
N GLY A 32 -7.56 10.83 22.76
CA GLY A 32 -7.18 12.24 22.86
C GLY A 32 -5.70 12.49 23.07
N SER A 33 -4.91 12.40 21.99
CA SER A 33 -4.07 13.50 21.53
C SER A 33 -3.14 13.03 20.41
N SER A 34 -3.17 13.77 19.30
CA SER A 34 -2.07 13.85 18.34
C SER A 34 -1.74 12.55 17.60
N ALA A 35 -2.63 12.15 16.69
CA ALA A 35 -2.25 11.32 15.55
C ALA A 35 -1.25 12.08 14.67
N SER A 36 0.00 12.14 15.13
CA SER A 36 1.18 12.34 14.31
C SER A 36 1.51 11.01 13.63
N HIS A 37 0.64 10.56 12.73
CA HIS A 37 1.00 9.57 11.71
C HIS A 37 1.69 10.26 10.54
N SER A 38 2.68 11.09 10.87
CA SER A 38 3.75 11.53 9.99
C SER A 38 4.97 10.65 10.24
N GLN A 39 4.83 9.33 10.01
CA GLN A 39 6.00 8.58 9.55
C GLN A 39 6.12 8.82 8.06
N ASP A 40 6.60 10.03 7.77
CA ASP A 40 7.16 10.44 6.50
C ASP A 40 8.30 9.45 6.21
N THR A 41 8.01 8.40 5.46
CA THR A 41 9.02 7.41 5.03
C THR A 41 9.88 8.02 3.93
N GLY A 42 10.71 8.96 4.37
CA GLY A 42 11.87 9.52 3.66
C GLY A 42 11.65 10.87 2.98
N ALA A 43 11.94 11.96 3.70
CA ALA A 43 12.31 13.27 3.15
C ALA A 43 13.41 13.14 2.05
N GLU A 44 13.58 14.05 1.09
CA GLU A 44 13.76 15.51 1.20
C GLU A 44 13.50 16.16 -0.18
N PHE A 45 12.72 17.26 -0.22
CA PHE A 45 12.59 18.11 -1.40
C PHE A 45 13.14 19.50 -1.04
N THR A 46 14.27 19.90 -1.61
CA THR A 46 14.83 21.26 -1.41
C THR A 46 15.19 21.88 -2.75
N GLN A 47 14.12 22.15 -3.50
CA GLN A 47 13.98 22.68 -4.87
C GLN A 47 14.21 21.68 -6.01
N GLY A 48 13.09 21.04 -6.40
CA GLY A 48 12.90 20.36 -7.67
C GLY A 48 11.79 21.04 -8.48
N TRP A 49 10.99 20.27 -9.22
CA TRP A 49 9.85 20.80 -9.96
C TRP A 49 8.58 20.75 -9.11
N GLU A 50 7.79 21.82 -9.15
CA GLU A 50 6.51 21.94 -8.47
C GLU A 50 5.46 22.49 -9.42
N TYR A 51 4.26 21.95 -9.32
CA TYR A 51 3.10 22.43 -10.06
C TYR A 51 1.86 22.36 -9.17
N SER A 52 1.22 23.50 -8.97
CA SER A 52 0.00 23.60 -8.16
C SER A 52 -1.07 24.34 -8.93
N ARG A 53 -2.30 23.86 -8.85
CA ARG A 53 -3.46 24.50 -9.46
C ARG A 53 -4.66 24.32 -8.55
N GLN A 54 -5.44 25.38 -8.39
CA GLN A 54 -6.75 25.32 -7.74
C GLN A 54 -7.83 25.61 -8.76
N TRP A 55 -8.92 24.85 -8.73
CA TRP A 55 -10.07 25.08 -9.61
C TRP A 55 -11.36 24.60 -8.96
N GLN A 56 -12.48 25.09 -9.49
CA GLN A 56 -13.81 24.62 -9.15
C GLN A 56 -14.18 23.46 -10.06
N VAL A 57 -14.69 22.37 -9.49
CA VAL A 57 -15.20 21.24 -10.26
C VAL A 57 -16.67 21.48 -10.59
N SER A 58 -17.04 21.28 -11.84
CA SER A 58 -18.43 21.33 -12.33
C SER A 58 -18.87 19.95 -12.82
N GLY A 59 -20.18 19.70 -12.82
CA GLY A 59 -20.74 18.45 -13.36
C GLY A 59 -20.50 17.20 -12.50
N LEU A 60 -20.29 17.37 -11.19
CA LEU A 60 -20.25 16.26 -10.25
C LEU A 60 -21.63 15.55 -10.20
N PRO A 61 -21.68 14.21 -10.07
CA PRO A 61 -22.94 13.48 -9.93
C PRO A 61 -23.81 14.04 -8.81
N GLU A 62 -25.13 14.09 -9.04
CA GLU A 62 -26.09 14.57 -8.02
C GLU A 62 -26.03 13.77 -6.72
N SER A 63 -25.58 12.50 -6.78
CA SER A 63 -25.44 11.63 -5.61
C SER A 63 -24.37 12.11 -4.61
N ILE A 64 -23.35 12.84 -5.08
CA ILE A 64 -22.28 13.38 -4.22
C ILE A 64 -22.45 14.86 -3.88
N SER A 65 -23.38 15.56 -4.54
CA SER A 65 -23.73 16.95 -4.21
C SER A 65 -24.18 17.19 -2.75
N PRO A 66 -24.84 16.24 -2.06
CA PRO A 66 -25.12 16.38 -0.62
C PRO A 66 -23.88 16.20 0.26
N LEU A 67 -22.90 15.44 -0.23
CA LEU A 67 -21.67 15.12 0.48
C LEU A 67 -20.67 16.28 0.40
N LEU A 68 -20.61 16.94 -0.75
CA LEU A 68 -19.69 18.02 -1.04
C LEU A 68 -20.45 19.34 -1.13
N GLU A 69 -20.07 20.33 -0.32
CA GLU A 69 -20.66 21.66 -0.42
C GLU A 69 -20.38 22.25 -1.80
N SER A 70 -21.43 22.67 -2.50
CA SER A 70 -21.30 23.32 -3.80
C SER A 70 -21.04 24.82 -3.56
N PRO A 71 -19.99 25.41 -4.15
CA PRO A 71 -19.09 24.83 -5.16
C PRO A 71 -17.93 23.99 -4.59
N VAL A 72 -17.64 22.85 -5.23
CA VAL A 72 -16.52 21.98 -4.83
C VAL A 72 -15.21 22.52 -5.35
N MET A 73 -14.38 23.03 -4.44
CA MET A 73 -13.03 23.51 -4.73
C MET A 73 -12.01 22.38 -4.53
N VAL A 74 -11.18 22.15 -5.55
CA VAL A 74 -10.08 21.19 -5.49
C VAL A 74 -8.74 21.88 -5.75
N THR A 75 -7.70 21.37 -5.10
CA THR A 75 -6.32 21.78 -5.28
C THR A 75 -5.50 20.58 -5.71
N GLY A 76 -4.99 20.62 -6.94
CA GLY A 76 -4.02 19.67 -7.44
C GLY A 76 -2.60 20.13 -7.11
N GLN A 77 -1.75 19.22 -6.63
CA GLN A 77 -0.36 19.49 -6.33
C GLN A 77 0.51 18.37 -6.89
N CYS A 78 1.54 18.74 -7.65
CA CYS A 78 2.61 17.84 -8.05
C CYS A 78 3.96 18.39 -7.57
N GLN A 79 4.83 17.50 -7.14
CA GLN A 79 6.19 17.81 -6.73
C GLN A 79 7.11 16.68 -7.16
N MET A 80 8.31 17.02 -7.62
CA MET A 80 9.26 16.02 -8.07
C MET A 80 10.69 16.43 -7.75
N SER A 81 11.46 15.48 -7.20
CA SER A 81 12.85 15.73 -6.83
C SER A 81 13.74 15.86 -8.07
N PRO A 82 14.87 16.58 -7.97
CA PRO A 82 15.85 16.68 -9.05
C PRO A 82 16.36 15.32 -9.54
N GLY A 83 16.53 14.36 -8.64
CA GLY A 83 16.94 13.00 -9.00
C GLY A 83 15.92 12.30 -9.90
N MET A 84 14.62 12.44 -9.60
CA MET A 84 13.56 11.85 -10.42
C MET A 84 13.43 12.56 -11.77
N LEU A 85 13.60 13.88 -11.82
CA LEU A 85 13.66 14.63 -13.09
C LEU A 85 14.75 14.09 -14.01
N LYS A 86 15.95 13.82 -13.47
CA LYS A 86 17.05 13.19 -14.24
C LYS A 86 16.68 11.81 -14.74
N THR A 87 16.06 10.97 -13.92
CA THR A 87 15.59 9.64 -14.32
C THR A 87 14.56 9.71 -15.45
N LEU A 88 13.64 10.67 -15.40
CA LEU A 88 12.61 10.81 -16.44
C LEU A 88 13.12 11.43 -17.74
N ALA A 89 14.24 12.16 -17.69
CA ALA A 89 14.91 12.71 -18.86
C ALA A 89 15.84 11.70 -19.56
N ASP A 90 16.17 10.59 -18.90
CA ASP A 90 17.01 9.54 -19.49
C ASP A 90 16.17 8.65 -20.43
N PRO A 91 16.43 8.66 -21.75
CA PRO A 91 15.67 7.87 -22.71
C PRO A 91 15.87 6.35 -22.54
N GLY A 92 16.92 5.93 -21.84
CA GLY A 92 17.17 4.53 -21.49
C GLY A 92 16.32 4.04 -20.32
N GLN A 93 15.65 4.94 -19.60
CA GLN A 93 14.86 4.62 -18.41
C GLN A 93 13.36 4.72 -18.72
N LYS A 94 12.64 3.65 -18.43
CA LYS A 94 11.19 3.55 -18.58
C LYS A 94 10.49 3.35 -17.24
N GLY A 95 9.24 3.79 -17.18
CA GLY A 95 8.38 3.67 -16.01
C GLY A 95 7.42 2.50 -16.10
N LEU A 96 7.11 1.88 -14.97
CA LEU A 96 5.96 0.95 -14.86
C LEU A 96 4.83 1.62 -14.10
N LEU A 97 3.61 1.52 -14.62
CA LEU A 97 2.43 1.96 -13.89
C LEU A 97 1.80 0.77 -13.16
N LEU A 98 1.90 0.77 -11.83
CA LEU A 98 1.11 -0.14 -11.01
C LEU A 98 -0.38 0.21 -11.12
N PRO A 99 -1.28 -0.80 -11.12
CA PRO A 99 -2.70 -0.55 -11.20
C PRO A 99 -3.15 0.30 -10.01
N LEU A 100 -4.06 1.23 -10.29
CA LEU A 100 -4.85 1.88 -9.25
C LEU A 100 -5.60 0.80 -8.48
N LEU A 101 -5.70 0.96 -7.16
CA LEU A 101 -6.36 -0.01 -6.29
C LEU A 101 -7.71 0.55 -5.85
N LYS A 102 -8.76 -0.25 -6.04
CA LYS A 102 -10.10 0.02 -5.54
C LYS A 102 -10.40 -0.88 -4.36
N VAL A 103 -11.04 -0.30 -3.35
CA VAL A 103 -11.52 -1.05 -2.19
C VAL A 103 -12.86 -1.70 -2.53
N ASP A 104 -13.05 -2.96 -2.16
CA ASP A 104 -14.34 -3.64 -2.32
C ASP A 104 -15.19 -3.60 -1.03
N LYS A 105 -16.40 -4.16 -1.10
CA LYS A 105 -17.32 -4.22 0.05
C LYS A 105 -16.77 -4.98 1.25
N GLN A 106 -15.73 -5.79 1.05
CA GLN A 106 -15.07 -6.59 2.09
C GLN A 106 -13.81 -5.90 2.63
N TYR A 107 -13.59 -4.61 2.32
CA TYR A 107 -12.39 -3.87 2.69
C TYR A 107 -11.10 -4.51 2.17
N THR A 108 -11.16 -5.10 0.98
CA THR A 108 -9.99 -5.66 0.28
C THR A 108 -9.61 -4.75 -0.87
N LEU A 109 -8.32 -4.75 -1.23
CA LEU A 109 -7.80 -3.98 -2.34
C LEU A 109 -7.76 -4.83 -3.59
N ALA A 110 -8.26 -4.32 -4.70
CA ALA A 110 -8.19 -5.00 -5.99
C ALA A 110 -7.78 -4.01 -7.09
N PRO A 111 -7.13 -4.49 -8.17
CA PRO A 111 -6.79 -3.63 -9.30
C PRO A 111 -8.05 -3.07 -9.96
N ASP A 112 -8.05 -1.76 -10.17
CA ASP A 112 -9.10 -1.01 -10.87
C ASP A 112 -8.66 -0.74 -12.31
N VAL A 113 -9.01 -1.67 -13.21
CA VAL A 113 -8.67 -1.57 -14.63
C VAL A 113 -9.36 -0.37 -15.30
N GLU A 114 -10.59 -0.07 -14.89
CA GLU A 114 -11.42 1.00 -15.46
C GLU A 114 -10.78 2.37 -15.21
N ALA A 115 -10.21 2.59 -14.02
CA ALA A 115 -9.47 3.81 -13.70
C ALA A 115 -8.02 3.79 -14.23
N SER A 116 -7.36 2.63 -14.21
CA SER A 116 -5.93 2.49 -14.56
C SER A 116 -5.65 2.66 -16.04
N VAL A 117 -6.47 2.08 -16.93
CA VAL A 117 -6.21 2.13 -18.38
C VAL A 117 -6.23 3.55 -18.95
N PRO A 118 -7.21 4.42 -18.62
CA PRO A 118 -7.19 5.82 -19.05
C PRO A 118 -6.00 6.59 -18.48
N LEU A 119 -5.59 6.29 -17.24
CA LEU A 119 -4.41 6.91 -16.63
C LEU A 119 -3.14 6.49 -17.38
N TYR A 120 -2.94 5.21 -17.65
CA TYR A 120 -1.83 4.71 -18.46
C TYR A 120 -1.74 5.45 -19.79
N LYS A 121 -2.84 5.49 -20.56
CA LYS A 121 -2.89 6.19 -21.86
C LYS A 121 -2.59 7.68 -21.77
N THR A 122 -2.86 8.30 -20.64
CA THR A 122 -2.54 9.71 -20.39
C THR A 122 -1.05 9.88 -20.12
N LEU A 123 -0.48 9.01 -19.28
CA LEU A 123 0.92 9.04 -18.91
C LEU A 123 1.84 8.64 -20.07
N ASP A 124 1.49 7.63 -20.85
CA ASP A 124 2.27 7.10 -21.99
C ASP A 124 2.51 8.13 -23.10
N LYS A 125 1.62 9.11 -23.25
CA LYS A 125 1.83 10.26 -24.16
C LYS A 125 2.89 11.23 -23.66
N HIS A 126 3.15 11.19 -22.37
CA HIS A 126 3.96 12.17 -21.67
C HIS A 126 5.22 11.58 -21.00
N LEU A 127 5.33 10.29 -20.85
CA LEU A 127 6.43 9.62 -20.15
C LEU A 127 6.80 8.36 -20.93
N ALA A 128 8.07 8.00 -20.94
CA ALA A 128 8.50 6.72 -21.45
C ALA A 128 8.04 5.62 -20.48
N LEU A 129 7.01 4.87 -20.87
CA LEU A 129 6.49 3.75 -20.08
C LEU A 129 6.86 2.40 -20.70
N GLU A 130 7.05 1.41 -19.85
CA GLU A 130 7.03 0.01 -20.25
C GLU A 130 5.61 -0.43 -20.57
N SER A 131 5.50 -1.52 -21.31
CA SER A 131 4.20 -2.04 -21.74
C SER A 131 3.24 -2.29 -20.57
N ALA A 132 1.93 -2.18 -20.84
CA ALA A 132 0.90 -2.59 -19.89
C ALA A 132 1.04 -4.05 -19.45
N GLY A 133 1.57 -4.93 -20.31
CA GLY A 133 1.88 -6.32 -19.98
C GLY A 133 2.97 -6.43 -18.91
N SER A 134 4.09 -5.72 -19.09
CA SER A 134 5.18 -5.66 -18.11
C SER A 134 4.72 -5.05 -16.77
N SER A 135 3.84 -4.04 -16.83
CA SER A 135 3.23 -3.44 -15.64
C SER A 135 2.39 -4.45 -14.85
N LEU A 136 1.60 -5.28 -15.55
CA LEU A 136 0.81 -6.33 -14.93
C LEU A 136 1.69 -7.47 -14.39
N GLU A 137 2.72 -7.88 -15.13
CA GLU A 137 3.68 -8.90 -14.70
C GLU A 137 4.41 -8.47 -13.42
N PHE A 138 4.85 -7.21 -13.35
CA PHE A 138 5.45 -6.68 -12.14
C PHE A 138 4.47 -6.65 -10.96
N PHE A 139 3.22 -6.23 -11.18
CA PHE A 139 2.19 -6.25 -10.13
C PHE A 139 1.93 -7.68 -9.60
N GLN A 140 1.86 -8.68 -10.49
CA GLN A 140 1.76 -10.08 -10.09
C GLN A 140 2.99 -10.56 -9.33
N THR A 141 4.19 -10.16 -9.75
CA THR A 141 5.46 -10.46 -9.06
C THR A 141 5.50 -9.83 -7.67
N LEU A 142 4.96 -8.61 -7.53
CA LEU A 142 4.84 -7.89 -6.27
C LEU A 142 3.87 -8.55 -5.30
N LEU A 143 2.70 -8.99 -5.76
CA LEU A 143 1.78 -9.75 -4.90
C LEU A 143 2.33 -11.15 -4.58
N GLY A 144 3.01 -11.78 -5.54
CA GLY A 144 3.69 -13.04 -5.32
C GLY A 144 4.81 -12.93 -4.28
N SER A 145 5.55 -11.81 -4.24
CA SER A 145 6.57 -11.60 -3.21
C SER A 145 5.99 -11.41 -1.82
N VAL A 146 4.76 -10.89 -1.69
CA VAL A 146 4.02 -10.91 -0.41
C VAL A 146 3.72 -12.34 0.01
N GLU A 147 3.19 -13.18 -0.90
CA GLU A 147 2.91 -14.59 -0.58
C GLU A 147 4.18 -15.36 -0.17
N HIS A 148 5.27 -15.17 -0.91
CA HIS A 148 6.56 -15.81 -0.63
C HIS A 148 7.25 -15.30 0.65
N ALA A 149 6.91 -14.11 1.14
CA ALA A 149 7.35 -13.65 2.45
C ALA A 149 6.75 -14.50 3.59
N CYS A 150 5.72 -15.31 3.30
CA CYS A 150 5.00 -16.17 4.23
C CYS A 150 4.26 -15.39 5.32
N PRO A 151 3.26 -14.59 4.92
CA PRO A 151 2.47 -13.82 5.86
C PRO A 151 1.66 -14.77 6.76
N LYS A 152 1.28 -14.28 7.94
CA LYS A 152 0.41 -15.03 8.84
C LYS A 152 -0.95 -15.27 8.17
N ASN A 153 -1.50 -16.47 8.35
CA ASN A 153 -2.81 -16.88 7.85
C ASN A 153 -3.00 -16.70 6.34
N PRO A 154 -2.16 -17.29 5.47
CA PRO A 154 -2.37 -17.21 4.03
C PRO A 154 -3.70 -17.88 3.64
N THR A 155 -4.35 -17.39 2.57
CA THR A 155 -5.62 -17.98 2.11
C THR A 155 -5.48 -19.39 1.55
N ARG A 156 -4.28 -19.72 1.07
CA ARG A 156 -3.87 -21.03 0.56
C ARG A 156 -2.59 -21.48 1.23
N GLU A 157 -2.38 -22.78 1.29
CA GLU A 157 -1.05 -23.31 1.61
C GLU A 157 -0.09 -22.94 0.48
N ILE A 158 1.09 -22.48 0.86
CA ILE A 158 2.17 -22.14 -0.05
C ILE A 158 3.31 -23.06 0.35
N ASP A 159 3.70 -23.98 -0.53
CA ASP A 159 4.68 -25.04 -0.23
C ASP A 159 5.99 -24.46 0.35
N GLY A 160 6.44 -23.33 -0.19
CA GLY A 160 7.62 -22.61 0.32
C GLY A 160 7.47 -22.10 1.75
N CYS A 161 6.25 -21.78 2.19
CA CYS A 161 5.97 -21.33 3.55
C CYS A 161 5.83 -22.47 4.55
N VAL A 162 5.33 -23.63 4.10
CA VAL A 162 5.38 -24.85 4.89
C VAL A 162 6.84 -25.20 5.16
N LEU A 163 7.68 -25.25 4.14
CA LEU A 163 9.11 -25.53 4.28
C LEU A 163 9.84 -24.49 5.16
N LYS A 164 9.53 -23.20 5.01
CA LYS A 164 10.10 -22.13 5.84
C LYS A 164 9.78 -22.34 7.33
N GLY A 165 8.59 -22.84 7.66
CA GLY A 165 8.21 -23.21 9.03
C GLY A 165 9.13 -24.28 9.63
N TRP A 166 9.49 -25.30 8.84
CA TRP A 166 10.43 -26.35 9.25
C TRP A 166 11.87 -25.84 9.37
N LEU A 167 12.30 -24.97 8.45
CA LEU A 167 13.67 -24.43 8.41
C LEU A 167 13.92 -23.31 9.44
N ASN A 168 12.86 -22.63 9.91
CA ASN A 168 12.98 -21.58 10.92
C ASN A 168 13.32 -22.08 12.33
N VAL A 169 13.29 -23.40 12.56
CA VAL A 169 13.78 -24.01 13.80
C VAL A 169 15.30 -23.79 13.98
N GLY A 170 16.03 -23.43 12.92
CA GLY A 170 17.46 -23.06 12.95
C GLY A 170 17.77 -21.55 12.91
N GLY A 171 16.78 -20.66 13.02
CA GLY A 171 17.00 -19.20 13.03
C GLY A 171 17.42 -18.57 11.68
N LEU A 172 17.34 -19.30 10.57
CA LEU A 172 17.87 -18.88 9.27
C LEU A 172 16.92 -17.99 8.44
N PHE A 173 15.62 -17.90 8.76
CA PHE A 173 14.63 -17.20 7.92
C PHE A 173 13.56 -16.40 8.71
N SER A 174 13.96 -15.63 9.72
CA SER A 174 13.07 -14.58 10.27
C SER A 174 13.13 -13.36 9.37
N SER A 175 12.16 -13.20 8.47
CA SER A 175 12.00 -11.95 7.74
C SER A 175 10.66 -11.34 8.11
N ASP A 176 10.68 -10.35 9.00
CA ASP A 176 9.53 -9.47 9.30
C ASP A 176 9.17 -8.53 8.14
N ASN A 177 9.70 -8.79 6.95
CA ASN A 177 9.48 -7.98 5.76
C ASN A 177 8.15 -8.35 5.10
N LEU A 178 7.41 -7.34 4.65
CA LEU A 178 6.17 -7.50 3.91
C LEU A 178 6.36 -8.22 2.56
N TYR A 179 7.56 -8.11 1.98
CA TYR A 179 7.89 -8.63 0.65
C TYR A 179 9.13 -9.53 0.68
N ASP A 180 9.15 -10.54 -0.18
CA ASP A 180 10.38 -11.17 -0.66
C ASP A 180 11.13 -10.22 -1.61
N TRP A 181 12.02 -9.41 -1.02
CA TRP A 181 12.87 -8.46 -1.76
C TRP A 181 13.87 -9.16 -2.69
N GLY A 182 14.23 -10.42 -2.43
CA GLY A 182 15.11 -11.19 -3.32
C GLY A 182 14.45 -11.40 -4.68
N ARG A 183 13.17 -11.79 -4.66
CA ARG A 183 12.35 -11.92 -5.87
C ARG A 183 12.22 -10.61 -6.63
N LEU A 184 11.92 -9.52 -5.93
CA LEU A 184 11.79 -8.19 -6.56
C LEU A 184 13.12 -7.70 -7.16
N ASN A 185 14.25 -7.97 -6.50
CA ASN A 185 15.57 -7.67 -7.00
C ASN A 185 15.91 -8.47 -8.27
N GLN A 186 15.60 -9.77 -8.28
CA GLN A 186 15.83 -10.60 -9.46
C GLN A 186 15.02 -10.09 -10.65
N TRP A 187 13.75 -9.72 -10.43
CA TRP A 187 12.91 -9.13 -11.46
C TRP A 187 13.47 -7.80 -11.97
N ALA A 188 13.91 -6.90 -11.07
CA ALA A 188 14.50 -5.62 -11.45
C ALA A 188 15.80 -5.79 -12.27
N LYS A 189 16.62 -6.80 -11.94
CA LYS A 189 17.83 -7.13 -12.71
C LYS A 189 17.53 -7.63 -14.13
N SER A 190 16.46 -8.42 -14.31
CA SER A 190 16.07 -8.89 -15.64
C SER A 190 15.37 -7.81 -16.47
N HIS A 191 14.95 -6.71 -15.86
CA HIS A 191 14.26 -5.58 -16.49
C HIS A 191 15.04 -4.27 -16.29
N GLY A 192 16.31 -4.27 -16.70
CA GLY A 192 17.24 -3.15 -16.49
C GLY A 192 16.84 -1.81 -17.13
N SER A 193 15.87 -1.80 -18.05
CA SER A 193 15.27 -0.58 -18.61
C SER A 193 14.32 0.14 -17.64
N VAL A 194 13.88 -0.52 -16.56
CA VAL A 194 12.94 0.06 -15.60
C VAL A 194 13.68 0.97 -14.63
N GLY A 195 13.48 2.29 -14.77
CA GLY A 195 14.11 3.29 -13.90
C GLY A 195 13.25 3.72 -12.72
N TYR A 196 11.93 3.64 -12.86
CA TYR A 196 10.99 4.15 -11.89
C TYR A 196 9.65 3.40 -11.93
N LEU A 197 8.91 3.51 -10.84
CA LEU A 197 7.55 3.02 -10.69
C LEU A 197 6.61 4.21 -10.50
N LEU A 198 5.44 4.13 -11.12
CA LEU A 198 4.30 4.99 -10.87
C LEU A 198 3.26 4.18 -10.09
N MET A 199 2.88 4.64 -8.89
CA MET A 199 1.99 3.89 -8.02
C MET A 199 1.00 4.79 -7.27
N PRO A 200 -0.25 4.37 -7.01
CA PRO A 200 -1.27 5.26 -6.44
C PRO A 200 -0.88 5.88 -5.08
N ASN A 201 -0.20 5.12 -4.21
CA ASN A 201 0.31 5.67 -2.95
C ASN A 201 1.43 4.77 -2.42
N ALA A 202 2.67 5.24 -2.41
CA ALA A 202 3.83 4.47 -1.94
C ALA A 202 3.68 4.03 -0.47
N GLN A 203 3.03 4.82 0.38
CA GLN A 203 2.76 4.43 1.76
C GLN A 203 1.81 3.24 1.83
N LEU A 204 0.82 3.15 0.94
CA LEU A 204 -0.05 1.97 0.85
C LEU A 204 0.77 0.72 0.55
N PHE A 205 1.68 0.77 -0.42
CA PHE A 205 2.54 -0.36 -0.78
C PHE A 205 3.54 -0.72 0.33
N ASN A 206 4.00 0.24 1.13
CA ASN A 206 4.84 -0.07 2.29
C ASN A 206 4.06 -0.56 3.52
N SER A 207 2.73 -0.64 3.47
CA SER A 207 1.88 -0.92 4.63
C SER A 207 1.36 -2.36 4.70
N PRO A 208 0.96 -2.85 5.89
CA PRO A 208 0.27 -4.12 6.04
C PRO A 208 -1.03 -4.24 5.23
N ALA A 209 -1.62 -3.14 4.74
CA ALA A 209 -2.82 -3.18 3.90
C ALA A 209 -2.60 -4.03 2.64
N MET A 210 -1.37 -4.13 2.15
CA MET A 210 -1.04 -4.97 1.00
C MET A 210 -1.35 -6.46 1.22
N LEU A 211 -1.35 -6.94 2.47
CA LEU A 211 -1.78 -8.30 2.82
C LEU A 211 -3.25 -8.59 2.48
N HIS A 212 -4.05 -7.55 2.26
CA HIS A 212 -5.46 -7.62 1.92
C HIS A 212 -5.74 -7.29 0.46
N THR A 213 -4.69 -7.33 -0.37
CA THR A 213 -4.81 -7.14 -1.82
C THR A 213 -5.23 -8.42 -2.52
N ARG A 214 -5.76 -8.30 -3.73
CA ARG A 214 -6.12 -9.39 -4.64
C ARG A 214 -5.36 -9.23 -5.95
N TYR A 215 -5.06 -10.35 -6.61
CA TYR A 215 -4.50 -10.37 -7.96
C TYR A 215 -5.46 -9.81 -9.02
N SER A 216 -6.77 -9.88 -8.77
CA SER A 216 -7.83 -9.40 -9.67
C SER A 216 -9.07 -9.01 -8.87
N ARG A 217 -10.00 -8.29 -9.51
CA ARG A 217 -11.26 -7.82 -8.90
C ARG A 217 -12.05 -8.93 -8.19
N HIS A 218 -12.09 -10.10 -8.79
CA HIS A 218 -12.81 -11.29 -8.27
C HIS A 218 -11.87 -12.37 -7.76
N GLY A 219 -10.57 -12.05 -7.62
CA GLY A 219 -9.56 -12.97 -7.14
C GLY A 219 -9.68 -13.25 -5.65
N ARG A 220 -9.00 -14.30 -5.20
CA ARG A 220 -8.85 -14.58 -3.77
C ARG A 220 -7.94 -13.52 -3.13
N MET A 221 -8.17 -13.24 -1.85
CA MET A 221 -7.28 -12.42 -1.03
C MET A 221 -5.97 -13.15 -0.77
N LEU A 222 -4.89 -12.42 -0.44
CA LEU A 222 -3.63 -13.05 -0.03
C LEU A 222 -3.72 -13.68 1.38
N THR A 223 -4.42 -13.03 2.31
CA THR A 223 -4.53 -13.48 3.72
C THR A 223 -5.97 -13.61 4.21
N LYS A 224 -6.17 -14.48 5.21
CA LYS A 224 -7.41 -14.64 5.97
C LYS A 224 -7.34 -13.69 7.18
N ALA A 225 -7.75 -12.44 7.00
CA ALA A 225 -7.95 -11.47 8.07
C ALA A 225 -9.44 -11.18 8.25
N GLY A 226 -9.90 -10.84 9.46
CA GLY A 226 -11.30 -10.45 9.70
C GLY A 226 -11.62 -9.05 9.19
N ASP A 227 -12.90 -8.77 8.92
CA ASP A 227 -13.36 -7.52 8.30
C ASP A 227 -12.88 -6.26 9.04
N LYS A 228 -12.87 -6.30 10.38
CA LYS A 228 -12.41 -5.18 11.22
C LYS A 228 -10.92 -4.87 11.03
N ASP A 229 -10.09 -5.90 10.92
CA ASP A 229 -8.64 -5.72 10.72
C ASP A 229 -8.34 -5.22 9.31
N ARG A 230 -9.05 -5.76 8.31
CA ARG A 230 -8.94 -5.30 6.93
C ARG A 230 -9.37 -3.83 6.80
N MET A 231 -10.50 -3.46 7.39
CA MET A 231 -10.98 -2.08 7.43
C MET A 231 -9.97 -1.15 8.11
N ARG A 232 -9.41 -1.55 9.26
CA ARG A 232 -8.40 -0.74 9.97
C ARG A 232 -7.16 -0.51 9.11
N ALA A 233 -6.68 -1.55 8.42
CA ALA A 233 -5.48 -1.46 7.59
C ALA A 233 -5.71 -0.61 6.33
N VAL A 234 -6.88 -0.73 5.69
CA VAL A 234 -7.15 -0.09 4.39
C VAL A 234 -7.71 1.33 4.53
N SER A 235 -8.48 1.62 5.58
CA SER A 235 -9.17 2.91 5.76
C SER A 235 -8.31 4.19 5.64
N PRO A 236 -7.02 4.22 6.03
CA PRO A 236 -6.18 5.41 5.88
C PRO A 236 -5.93 5.83 4.43
N TYR A 237 -6.08 4.89 3.49
CA TYR A 237 -5.75 5.09 2.07
C TYR A 237 -6.99 5.33 1.19
N ILE A 238 -8.19 5.26 1.75
CA ILE A 238 -9.45 5.44 1.02
C ILE A 238 -9.72 6.94 0.80
N GLY A 239 -10.13 7.31 -0.41
CA GLY A 239 -10.39 8.70 -0.77
C GLY A 239 -9.13 9.48 -1.14
N VAL A 240 -7.95 8.85 -1.09
CA VAL A 240 -6.69 9.50 -1.45
C VAL A 240 -6.47 9.38 -2.95
N LEU A 241 -6.60 10.50 -3.66
CA LEU A 241 -6.21 10.62 -5.07
C LEU A 241 -4.76 11.09 -5.14
N GLN A 242 -3.85 10.13 -5.23
CA GLN A 242 -2.42 10.36 -5.36
C GLN A 242 -1.83 9.44 -6.43
N LEU A 243 -0.69 9.84 -6.98
CA LEU A 243 0.19 9.05 -7.83
C LEU A 243 1.61 9.41 -7.43
N ASP A 244 2.39 8.43 -7.00
CA ASP A 244 3.75 8.58 -6.53
C ASP A 244 4.74 8.03 -7.57
N TRP A 245 5.80 8.80 -7.79
CA TRP A 245 6.99 8.40 -8.52
C TRP A 245 7.97 7.80 -7.51
N VAL A 246 8.32 6.54 -7.71
CA VAL A 246 9.24 5.79 -6.86
C VAL A 246 10.44 5.38 -7.70
N SER A 247 11.64 5.65 -7.21
CA SER A 247 12.86 5.20 -7.87
C SER A 247 13.02 3.69 -7.77
N ASN A 248 13.72 3.08 -8.74
CA ASN A 248 14.08 1.65 -8.69
C ASN A 248 15.15 1.32 -7.60
N ASP A 249 15.38 2.21 -6.64
CA ASP A 249 16.26 1.97 -5.48
C ASP A 249 15.58 1.16 -4.36
N PHE A 250 14.31 0.80 -4.53
CA PHE A 250 13.58 -0.07 -3.59
C PHE A 250 14.28 -1.41 -3.35
N VAL A 251 15.06 -1.87 -4.32
CA VAL A 251 15.93 -3.06 -4.23
C VAL A 251 16.93 -2.96 -3.07
N LYS A 252 17.52 -1.76 -2.86
CA LYS A 252 18.54 -1.53 -1.83
C LYS A 252 17.90 -1.19 -0.49
N ASN A 253 16.86 -0.36 -0.53
CA ASN A 253 16.27 0.23 0.67
C ASN A 253 15.19 -0.64 1.32
N LYS A 254 14.76 -1.73 0.65
CA LYS A 254 13.66 -2.60 1.10
C LYS A 254 12.39 -1.80 1.42
N ALA A 255 12.13 -0.76 0.65
CA ALA A 255 10.97 0.11 0.76
C ALA A 255 10.75 0.88 -0.55
N PHE A 256 9.50 1.17 -0.86
CA PHE A 256 9.14 2.05 -1.98
C PHE A 256 9.31 3.51 -1.53
N LYS A 257 10.48 4.09 -1.79
CA LYS A 257 10.76 5.49 -1.43
C LYS A 257 10.20 6.44 -2.48
N ARG A 258 9.27 7.30 -2.06
CA ARG A 258 8.71 8.35 -2.91
C ARG A 258 9.77 9.40 -3.26
N ARG A 259 9.87 9.73 -4.54
CA ARG A 259 10.77 10.77 -5.10
C ARG A 259 10.03 11.88 -5.85
N GLY A 260 8.73 11.71 -6.04
CA GLY A 260 7.80 12.69 -6.57
C GLY A 260 6.38 12.22 -6.38
N PHE A 261 5.42 13.12 -6.51
CA PHE A 261 4.00 12.81 -6.46
C PHE A 261 3.17 13.80 -7.25
N CYS A 262 1.94 13.38 -7.56
CA CYS A 262 0.82 14.25 -7.88
C CYS A 262 -0.35 13.83 -6.99
N ARG A 263 -1.02 14.78 -6.35
CA ARG A 263 -2.20 14.53 -5.50
C ARG A 263 -3.29 15.54 -5.77
N LEU A 264 -4.54 15.12 -5.58
CA LEU A 264 -5.72 15.99 -5.58
C LEU A 264 -6.24 16.11 -4.15
N ILE A 265 -6.33 17.33 -3.66
CA ILE A 265 -6.90 17.66 -2.35
C ILE A 265 -8.24 18.33 -2.61
N TRP A 266 -9.32 17.80 -2.05
CA TRP A 266 -10.59 18.52 -2.03
C TRP A 266 -10.66 19.38 -0.77
N ASN A 267 -11.04 20.64 -0.91
CA ASN A 267 -11.21 21.57 0.20
C ASN A 267 -12.69 21.61 0.57
N GLY A 268 -13.16 20.59 1.29
CA GLY A 268 -14.52 20.54 1.84
C GLY A 268 -14.49 20.74 3.36
N ASN A 269 -15.60 21.21 3.94
CA ASN A 269 -15.77 21.23 5.39
C ASN A 269 -15.46 19.85 5.98
N GLN A 270 -14.83 19.83 7.16
CA GLN A 270 -14.26 18.66 7.84
C GLN A 270 -15.33 17.64 8.31
N LYS A 271 -16.26 17.24 7.44
CA LYS A 271 -17.20 16.16 7.69
C LYS A 271 -16.45 14.83 7.65
N THR A 272 -16.73 13.99 8.64
CA THR A 272 -16.21 12.63 8.68
C THR A 272 -17.00 11.79 7.69
N PHE A 273 -16.44 11.52 6.51
CA PHE A 273 -17.07 10.66 5.51
C PHE A 273 -16.92 9.18 5.87
N SER A 274 -18.00 8.42 5.69
CA SER A 274 -17.98 6.97 5.68
C SER A 274 -17.14 6.42 4.53
N ILE A 275 -16.76 5.15 4.60
CA ILE A 275 -15.95 4.51 3.56
C ILE A 275 -16.63 4.55 2.18
N PRO A 276 -17.92 4.17 2.03
CA PRO A 276 -18.60 4.26 0.75
C PRO A 276 -18.61 5.67 0.16
N GLU A 277 -18.86 6.69 1.00
CA GLU A 277 -18.84 8.10 0.57
C GLU A 277 -17.46 8.53 0.06
N LYS A 278 -16.38 8.15 0.77
CA LYS A 278 -15.01 8.42 0.31
C LYS A 278 -14.71 7.78 -1.04
N GLN A 279 -15.21 6.57 -1.28
CA GLN A 279 -15.03 5.87 -2.56
C GLN A 279 -15.80 6.55 -3.69
N GLU A 280 -17.05 6.96 -3.43
CA GLU A 280 -17.88 7.65 -4.41
C GLU A 280 -17.27 9.01 -4.80
N ILE A 281 -16.78 9.78 -3.81
CA ILE A 281 -16.04 11.03 -4.04
C ILE A 281 -14.78 10.76 -4.86
N GLN A 282 -14.01 9.73 -4.52
CA GLN A 282 -12.79 9.36 -5.26
C GLN A 282 -13.08 9.02 -6.72
N GLU A 283 -14.15 8.25 -6.97
CA GLU A 283 -14.57 7.87 -8.33
C GLU A 283 -15.00 9.09 -9.14
N ALA A 284 -15.79 9.98 -8.54
CA ALA A 284 -16.25 11.20 -9.19
C ALA A 284 -15.12 12.20 -9.50
N LEU A 285 -14.08 12.26 -8.65
CA LEU A 285 -12.94 13.16 -8.83
C LEU A 285 -11.80 12.55 -9.68
N MET A 286 -11.87 11.26 -10.02
CA MET A 286 -10.84 10.60 -10.84
C MET A 286 -10.63 11.24 -12.23
N PRO A 287 -11.68 11.66 -12.97
CA PRO A 287 -11.50 12.39 -14.24
C PRO A 287 -10.71 13.70 -14.07
N GLU A 288 -11.03 14.47 -13.04
CA GLU A 288 -10.34 15.73 -12.69
C GLU A 288 -8.87 15.47 -12.36
N PHE A 289 -8.59 14.43 -11.58
CA PHE A 289 -7.22 14.04 -11.23
C PHE A 289 -6.38 13.69 -12.47
N ARG A 290 -6.94 12.91 -13.40
CA ARG A 290 -6.25 12.57 -14.67
C ARG A 290 -6.01 13.81 -15.54
N GLN A 291 -6.98 14.72 -15.62
CA GLN A 291 -6.84 15.97 -16.35
C GLN A 291 -5.74 16.85 -15.73
N PHE A 292 -5.72 16.95 -14.40
CA PHE A 292 -4.67 17.66 -13.68
C PHE A 292 -3.28 17.06 -13.95
N ILE A 293 -3.10 15.74 -13.84
CA ILE A 293 -1.83 15.08 -14.18
C ILE A 293 -1.42 15.42 -15.61
N ARG A 294 -2.34 15.32 -16.58
CA ARG A 294 -2.06 15.66 -17.98
C ARG A 294 -1.56 17.09 -18.15
N GLN A 295 -2.16 18.04 -17.43
CA GLN A 295 -1.73 19.44 -17.47
C GLN A 295 -0.37 19.62 -16.82
N ALA A 296 -0.17 19.05 -15.63
CA ALA A 296 1.08 19.12 -14.91
C ALA A 296 2.25 18.57 -15.75
N LEU A 297 2.06 17.42 -16.41
CA LEU A 297 3.07 16.81 -17.27
C LEU A 297 3.43 17.64 -18.51
N LYS A 298 2.57 18.55 -18.97
CA LYS A 298 2.93 19.50 -20.05
C LYS A 298 3.88 20.60 -19.58
N HIS A 299 3.91 20.88 -18.28
CA HIS A 299 4.79 21.85 -17.65
C HIS A 299 6.03 21.21 -17.03
N LEU A 300 6.25 19.91 -17.27
CA LEU A 300 7.39 19.19 -16.76
C LEU A 300 8.65 19.56 -17.57
N PRO A 301 9.75 19.99 -16.93
CA PRO A 301 10.94 20.46 -17.62
C PRO A 301 11.82 19.28 -18.05
N ILE A 302 11.33 18.53 -19.04
CA ILE A 302 12.05 17.40 -19.64
C ILE A 302 12.11 17.66 -21.14
N ASP A 303 13.29 17.96 -21.64
CA ASP A 303 13.57 18.02 -23.08
C ASP A 303 13.44 16.60 -23.66
N ARG A 304 12.63 16.46 -24.72
CA ARG A 304 12.39 15.17 -25.39
C ARG A 304 12.98 15.15 -26.78
#